data_AF-A0AAN8L6J1-F1
#
_entry.id   AF-A0AAN8L6J1-F1
#
_cell.length_a   1.000
_cell.length_b   1.000
_cell.length_c   1.000
_cell.angle_alpha   90.00
_cell.angle_beta   90.00
_cell.angle_gamma   90.00
#
_symmetry.space_group_name_H-M   'P 1'
#
loop_
_entity.id
_entity.type
_entity.pdbx_description
1 polymer ?
#
loop_
_entity_poly.entity_id
_entity_poly.type
_entity_poly.pdbx_seq_one_letter_code
_entity_poly.pdbx_strand_id
1 'polypeptide(L)'
;MLNIRRPEELSLLRPVEEKKKKKDKDLSEEVYDLTEVPLTSVSRPCLYNGMPAHFADSPKTENVYKMLSVSQPAPAPEAIAKMYRPASVVDKAHIHSRWLDSSRSLMQQGVQENDRLWLRFKYYCFHDLEPKYDVVRLTQMYEQARWSILLEDIDCTEEEMMLFGALQYHINKLSLSEPQTMTSSPAMDDLDSALQCLEVKLDGADSSPQDMLENLTAPELNDYLKIFRPKRLTLKGYKQYWFKFKDASISYYKSKEESLGEPIQQINLKGCEAAPDVNVAGQKFCIKLLIPAPEGMNEVYLRCENEEQYSRWMAACRLASKGKSLADSSFQSEVQSIRSFLAMQHTNPNTHTDDSMSINTHSLVSPRYSKKYRAKQLTPRILEAYQNVAQLSCVLIHRLTLLAPLPPDLAGPARLWHLLCGGECLVSDPFRFKGSRKDEVLGIAPNRLIRIDLGVGDVVKTWRYNNMRQWNVNWDIRQVAIEFDGNVNIAFSCVTADCKIVHEFIGGYIFMSTRSHEQSDTLNEELFHKLTGGHEAL
;
A
#
# COMPACT_ATOMS: atom_id res chain seq x y z
N MET A 1 -13.95 -5.89 23.27
CA MET A 1 -13.12 -7.06 23.64
C MET A 1 -11.73 -6.99 23.02
N LEU A 2 -11.55 -7.07 21.70
CA LEU A 2 -10.21 -7.12 21.07
C LEU A 2 -9.58 -5.74 20.76
N ASN A 3 -10.25 -4.63 21.10
CA ASN A 3 -9.87 -3.27 20.66
C ASN A 3 -9.70 -3.13 19.14
N ILE A 4 -10.57 -3.78 18.37
CA ILE A 4 -10.71 -3.59 16.93
C ILE A 4 -11.95 -2.73 16.71
N ARG A 5 -11.77 -1.48 16.27
CA ARG A 5 -12.88 -0.61 15.85
C ARG A 5 -13.45 -1.10 14.51
N ARG A 6 -14.67 -0.68 14.18
CA ARG A 6 -15.38 -1.02 12.93
C ARG A 6 -15.53 -2.55 12.73
N PRO A 7 -16.18 -3.27 13.67
CA PRO A 7 -16.30 -4.73 13.61
C PRO A 7 -17.01 -5.24 12.35
N GLU A 8 -17.82 -4.41 11.68
CA GLU A 8 -18.51 -4.74 10.43
C GLU A 8 -17.57 -5.12 9.27
N GLU A 9 -16.28 -4.78 9.36
CA GLU A 9 -15.27 -5.17 8.36
C GLU A 9 -14.80 -6.62 8.51
N LEU A 10 -15.06 -7.23 9.67
CA LEU A 10 -14.61 -8.56 10.05
C LEU A 10 -15.77 -9.53 10.12
N SER A 11 -15.47 -10.82 9.94
CA SER A 11 -16.44 -11.89 10.17
C SER A 11 -15.72 -13.17 10.60
N LEU A 12 -16.51 -14.19 10.89
CA LEU A 12 -16.02 -15.50 11.34
C LEU A 12 -15.97 -16.48 10.17
N LEU A 13 -14.88 -17.24 10.12
CA LEU A 13 -14.55 -18.18 9.05
C LEU A 13 -14.25 -19.55 9.67
N ARG A 14 -14.78 -20.63 9.09
CA ARG A 14 -14.45 -21.99 9.55
C ARG A 14 -13.03 -22.38 9.12
N PRO A 15 -12.21 -22.99 10.00
CA PRO A 15 -10.91 -23.53 9.62
C PRO A 15 -11.04 -24.68 8.62
N VAL A 16 -9.93 -25.04 7.95
CA VAL A 16 -9.89 -26.25 7.11
C VAL A 16 -9.85 -27.45 8.06
N GLU A 17 -10.65 -28.48 7.79
CA GLU A 17 -10.55 -29.75 8.52
C GLU A 17 -9.22 -30.45 8.20
N GLU A 18 -8.19 -30.20 9.01
CA GLU A 18 -6.95 -30.97 8.92
C GLU A 18 -7.15 -32.33 9.59
N LYS A 19 -6.97 -33.42 8.83
CA LYS A 19 -6.85 -34.76 9.40
C LYS A 19 -5.55 -34.83 10.21
N LYS A 20 -5.63 -34.53 11.50
CA LYS A 20 -4.49 -34.55 12.44
C LYS A 20 -3.71 -35.87 12.29
N LYS A 21 -2.46 -35.79 11.81
CA LYS A 21 -1.53 -36.91 11.87
C LYS A 21 -1.10 -37.10 13.33
N LYS A 22 -0.92 -38.34 13.78
CA LYS A 22 -0.56 -38.73 15.15
C LYS A 22 0.66 -38.02 15.77
N LYS A 23 1.44 -37.27 14.98
CA LYS A 23 2.74 -36.68 15.36
C LYS A 23 2.66 -35.19 15.76
N ASP A 24 1.54 -34.50 15.50
CA ASP A 24 1.37 -33.07 15.82
C ASP A 24 0.74 -32.81 17.20
N LYS A 25 0.63 -33.84 18.06
CA LYS A 25 0.03 -33.73 19.39
C LYS A 25 0.90 -33.01 20.43
N ASP A 26 2.17 -32.75 20.12
CA ASP A 26 3.16 -32.18 21.07
C ASP A 26 3.47 -30.69 20.85
N LEU A 27 2.79 -30.00 19.93
CA LEU A 27 2.91 -28.54 19.82
C LEU A 27 1.95 -27.89 20.83
N SER A 28 2.49 -27.40 21.95
CA SER A 28 1.75 -26.57 22.90
C SER A 28 1.38 -25.25 22.21
N GLU A 29 0.15 -25.15 21.71
CA GLU A 29 -0.42 -23.88 21.27
C GLU A 29 -0.62 -23.01 22.52
N GLU A 30 -0.01 -21.82 22.55
CA GLU A 30 -0.28 -20.84 23.61
C GLU A 30 -1.71 -20.33 23.48
N VAL A 31 -2.55 -20.68 24.46
CA VAL A 31 -3.95 -20.24 24.52
C VAL A 31 -4.05 -19.05 25.44
N TYR A 32 -4.48 -17.91 24.90
CA TYR A 32 -4.80 -16.72 25.67
C TYR A 32 -6.28 -16.69 25.99
N ASP A 33 -6.63 -16.73 27.27
CA ASP A 33 -8.01 -16.64 27.73
C ASP A 33 -8.46 -15.17 27.76
N LEU A 34 -9.56 -14.89 27.05
CA LEU A 34 -10.17 -13.57 26.91
C LEU A 34 -11.48 -13.43 27.71
N THR A 35 -11.91 -14.47 28.41
CA THR A 35 -13.20 -14.47 29.13
C THR A 35 -13.27 -13.44 30.25
N GLU A 36 -12.12 -13.11 30.86
CA GLU A 36 -12.00 -12.10 31.92
C GLU A 36 -11.88 -10.65 31.38
N VAL A 37 -11.81 -10.44 30.05
CA VAL A 37 -11.67 -9.09 29.45
C VAL A 37 -13.01 -8.36 29.44
N PRO A 38 -13.12 -7.15 30.03
CA PRO A 38 -14.36 -6.39 30.07
C PRO A 38 -14.90 -6.05 28.66
N LEU A 39 -16.22 -6.17 28.47
CA LEU A 39 -16.89 -5.67 27.27
C LEU A 39 -17.06 -4.15 27.37
N THR A 40 -16.32 -3.42 26.55
CA THR A 40 -16.45 -1.96 26.42
C THR A 40 -17.46 -1.61 25.33
N SER A 41 -18.43 -0.75 25.65
CA SER A 41 -19.45 -0.23 24.71
C SER A 41 -19.06 1.11 24.08
N VAL A 42 -17.86 1.63 24.38
CA VAL A 42 -17.41 2.97 23.95
C VAL A 42 -16.71 2.87 22.60
N SER A 43 -17.13 3.68 21.63
CA SER A 43 -16.57 3.68 20.26
C SER A 43 -15.11 4.14 20.18
N ARG A 44 -14.67 4.94 21.16
CA ARG A 44 -13.28 5.38 21.35
C ARG A 44 -12.77 4.96 22.73
N PRO A 45 -11.75 4.09 22.81
CA PRO A 45 -11.20 3.67 24.09
C PRO A 45 -10.47 4.83 24.79
N CYS A 46 -10.69 4.97 26.10
CA CYS A 46 -9.78 5.76 26.94
C CYS A 46 -8.41 5.08 26.96
N LEU A 47 -7.36 5.81 26.60
CA LEU A 47 -5.99 5.31 26.56
C LEU A 47 -5.25 5.69 27.84
N TYR A 48 -4.63 4.72 28.48
CA TYR A 48 -3.66 4.88 29.56
C TYR A 48 -2.29 4.43 29.04
N ASN A 49 -1.31 5.34 28.97
CA ASN A 49 0.02 5.08 28.38
C ASN A 49 -0.02 4.46 26.96
N GLY A 50 -0.99 4.85 26.12
CA GLY A 50 -1.14 4.32 24.76
C GLY A 50 -1.81 2.94 24.67
N MET A 51 -2.24 2.36 25.79
CA MET A 51 -3.01 1.13 25.88
C MET A 51 -4.46 1.42 26.27
N PRO A 52 -5.47 0.70 25.75
CA PRO A 52 -6.84 0.84 26.22
C PRO A 52 -6.95 0.48 27.71
N ALA A 53 -7.68 1.28 28.49
CA ALA A 53 -7.79 1.13 29.94
C ALA A 53 -8.21 -0.29 30.39
N HIS A 54 -9.12 -0.94 29.65
CA HIS A 54 -9.60 -2.31 29.95
C HIS A 54 -8.54 -3.42 29.76
N PHE A 55 -7.41 -3.12 29.11
CA PHE A 55 -6.25 -4.01 29.02
C PHE A 55 -5.18 -3.70 30.07
N ALA A 56 -5.27 -2.56 30.75
CA ALA A 56 -4.32 -2.15 31.79
C ALA A 56 -4.70 -2.70 33.19
N ASP A 57 -5.87 -3.32 33.33
CA ASP A 57 -6.41 -3.77 34.61
C ASP A 57 -5.69 -5.02 35.18
N SER A 58 -5.05 -5.85 34.33
CA SER A 58 -4.40 -7.09 34.75
C SER A 58 -3.17 -7.42 33.88
N PRO A 59 -2.09 -8.00 34.43
CA PRO A 59 -0.95 -8.46 33.64
C PRO A 59 -1.31 -9.47 32.55
N LYS A 60 -2.37 -10.27 32.76
CA LYS A 60 -2.87 -11.23 31.75
C LYS A 60 -3.46 -10.50 30.54
N THR A 61 -4.27 -9.47 30.78
CA THR A 61 -4.91 -8.69 29.72
C THR A 61 -3.90 -7.78 29.01
N GLU A 62 -2.89 -7.29 29.73
CA GLU A 62 -1.76 -6.58 29.14
C GLU A 62 -0.98 -7.46 28.15
N ASN A 63 -0.71 -8.72 28.52
CA ASN A 63 -0.03 -9.68 27.65
C ASN A 63 -0.84 -10.00 26.39
N VAL A 64 -2.16 -10.11 26.50
CA VAL A 64 -3.07 -10.25 25.35
C VAL A 64 -2.96 -9.04 24.42
N TYR A 65 -3.01 -7.83 24.98
CA TYR A 65 -2.91 -6.62 24.18
C TYR A 65 -1.57 -6.54 23.45
N LYS A 66 -0.46 -6.85 24.12
CA LYS A 66 0.87 -6.92 23.51
C LYS A 66 0.92 -7.93 22.36
N MET A 67 0.36 -9.13 22.57
CA MET A 67 0.30 -10.17 21.53
C MET A 67 -0.48 -9.70 20.29
N LEU A 68 -1.58 -8.96 20.48
CA LEU A 68 -2.44 -8.47 19.40
C LEU A 68 -1.92 -7.18 18.72
N SER A 69 -1.19 -6.35 19.44
CA SER A 69 -0.73 -5.02 18.98
C SER A 69 0.67 -5.03 18.37
N VAL A 70 1.48 -6.03 18.68
CA VAL A 70 2.85 -6.18 18.17
C VAL A 70 2.92 -7.28 17.12
N SER A 71 3.58 -7.00 16.00
CA SER A 71 3.80 -8.00 14.95
C SER A 71 4.72 -9.11 15.46
N GLN A 72 4.37 -10.35 15.14
CA GLN A 72 5.12 -11.51 15.58
C GLN A 72 6.29 -11.80 14.64
N PRO A 73 7.45 -12.24 15.16
CA PRO A 73 8.60 -12.55 14.33
C PRO A 73 8.26 -13.61 13.27
N ALA A 74 8.91 -13.52 12.12
CA ALA A 74 8.69 -14.46 11.03
C ALA A 74 9.05 -15.89 11.48
N PRO A 75 8.17 -16.88 11.27
CA PRO A 75 8.48 -18.26 11.62
C PRO A 75 9.61 -18.81 10.74
N ALA A 76 10.18 -19.93 11.17
CA ALA A 76 11.23 -20.62 10.43
C ALA A 76 10.77 -20.94 8.99
N PRO A 77 11.63 -20.77 7.96
CA PRO A 77 11.26 -21.05 6.57
C PRO A 77 10.70 -22.46 6.35
N GLU A 78 11.16 -23.45 7.12
CA GLU A 78 10.69 -24.84 7.07
C GLU A 78 9.25 -24.98 7.57
N ALA A 79 8.82 -24.14 8.51
CA ALA A 79 7.44 -24.11 8.99
C ALA A 79 6.52 -23.54 7.92
N ILE A 80 6.89 -22.39 7.33
CA ILE A 80 6.14 -21.73 6.24
C ILE A 80 6.00 -22.69 5.05
N ALA A 81 7.07 -23.41 4.69
CA ALA A 81 7.05 -24.34 3.56
C ALA A 81 6.11 -25.55 3.76
N LYS A 82 5.78 -25.91 5.01
CA LYS A 82 4.85 -27.01 5.35
C LYS A 82 3.39 -26.56 5.40
N MET A 83 3.13 -25.26 5.51
CA MET A 83 1.77 -24.73 5.54
C MET A 83 1.08 -24.93 4.19
N TYR A 84 -0.25 -25.08 4.24
CA TYR A 84 -1.08 -25.16 3.04
C TYR A 84 -0.90 -23.91 2.18
N ARG A 85 -0.76 -24.11 0.87
CA ARG A 85 -0.70 -23.04 -0.13
C ARG A 85 -1.63 -23.38 -1.28
N PRO A 86 -2.52 -22.46 -1.69
CA PRO A 86 -3.43 -22.72 -2.80
C PRO A 86 -2.63 -22.79 -4.11
N ALA A 87 -2.87 -23.84 -4.91
CA ALA A 87 -2.15 -24.07 -6.15
C ALA A 87 -2.86 -23.47 -7.38
N SER A 88 -4.18 -23.29 -7.29
CA SER A 88 -5.03 -22.79 -8.38
C SER A 88 -5.98 -21.68 -7.92
N VAL A 89 -6.53 -20.93 -8.87
CA VAL A 89 -7.57 -19.91 -8.61
C VAL A 89 -8.81 -20.53 -7.94
N VAL A 90 -9.12 -21.79 -8.27
CA VAL A 90 -10.22 -22.56 -7.66
C VAL A 90 -9.90 -22.90 -6.20
N ASP A 91 -8.65 -23.25 -5.88
CA ASP A 91 -8.23 -23.49 -4.49
C ASP A 91 -8.26 -22.19 -3.68
N LYS A 92 -7.85 -21.07 -4.28
CA LYS A 92 -7.97 -19.72 -3.69
C LYS A 92 -9.44 -19.37 -3.43
N ALA A 93 -10.36 -19.77 -4.29
CA ALA A 93 -11.79 -19.56 -4.11
C ALA A 93 -12.37 -20.29 -2.89
N HIS A 94 -11.87 -21.49 -2.62
CA HIS A 94 -12.46 -22.41 -1.66
C HIS A 94 -12.48 -21.85 -0.22
N ILE A 95 -11.55 -20.95 0.13
CA ILE A 95 -11.58 -20.27 1.44
C ILE A 95 -12.88 -19.49 1.64
N HIS A 96 -13.42 -18.88 0.59
CA HIS A 96 -14.61 -18.04 0.69
C HIS A 96 -15.90 -18.84 0.86
N SER A 97 -15.89 -20.15 0.61
CA SER A 97 -17.06 -21.02 0.86
C SER A 97 -17.30 -21.30 2.36
N ARG A 98 -16.34 -20.94 3.23
CA ARG A 98 -16.34 -21.28 4.66
C ARG A 98 -16.77 -20.14 5.58
N TRP A 99 -17.12 -18.98 5.02
CA TRP A 99 -17.61 -17.84 5.81
C TRP A 99 -18.92 -18.21 6.50
N LEU A 100 -19.03 -17.84 7.78
CA LEU A 100 -20.29 -17.96 8.50
C LEU A 100 -21.27 -16.88 8.02
N ASP A 101 -22.55 -17.23 8.05
CA ASP A 101 -23.66 -16.34 7.75
C ASP A 101 -23.86 -15.37 8.91
N SER A 102 -23.59 -14.09 8.68
CA SER A 102 -23.70 -13.05 9.73
C SER A 102 -25.15 -12.75 10.13
N SER A 103 -26.15 -13.23 9.39
CA SER A 103 -27.57 -13.07 9.71
C SER A 103 -28.12 -14.15 10.66
N ARG A 104 -27.35 -15.22 10.91
CA ARG A 104 -27.75 -16.38 11.72
C ARG A 104 -26.84 -16.58 12.92
N SER A 105 -27.38 -17.15 14.00
CA SER A 105 -26.58 -17.44 15.18
C SER A 105 -25.56 -18.56 14.93
N LEU A 106 -24.49 -18.61 15.74
CA LEU A 106 -23.48 -19.66 15.67
C LEU A 106 -24.09 -21.07 15.82
N MET A 107 -25.07 -21.20 16.73
CA MET A 107 -25.78 -22.46 16.98
C MET A 107 -26.58 -22.94 15.76
N GLN A 108 -27.27 -22.03 15.05
CA GLN A 108 -28.01 -22.37 13.82
C GLN A 108 -27.11 -22.87 12.69
N GLN A 109 -25.83 -22.54 12.76
CA GLN A 109 -24.82 -22.97 11.81
C GLN A 109 -24.07 -24.23 12.31
N GLY A 110 -24.45 -24.80 13.45
CA GLY A 110 -23.85 -26.02 14.00
C GLY A 110 -22.46 -25.82 14.59
N VAL A 111 -22.12 -24.62 15.04
CA VAL A 111 -20.91 -24.38 15.86
C VAL A 111 -21.20 -24.81 17.29
N GLN A 112 -20.38 -25.71 17.82
CA GLN A 112 -20.47 -26.24 19.17
C GLN A 112 -19.56 -25.48 20.15
N GLU A 113 -19.73 -25.75 21.43
CA GLU A 113 -18.82 -25.23 22.47
C GLU A 113 -17.39 -25.73 22.23
N ASN A 114 -16.40 -24.83 22.38
CA ASN A 114 -14.97 -25.09 22.14
C ASN A 114 -14.58 -25.35 20.67
N ASP A 115 -15.49 -25.16 19.71
CA ASP A 115 -15.13 -25.15 18.29
C ASP A 115 -14.19 -23.99 17.96
N ARG A 116 -13.24 -24.25 17.05
CA ARG A 116 -12.26 -23.25 16.60
C ARG A 116 -12.81 -22.50 15.40
N LEU A 117 -12.82 -21.18 15.47
CA LEU A 117 -13.16 -20.29 14.36
C LEU A 117 -12.01 -19.32 14.09
N TRP A 118 -11.91 -18.86 12.86
CA TRP A 118 -10.97 -17.81 12.46
C TRP A 118 -11.70 -16.47 12.39
N LEU A 119 -11.13 -15.44 13.02
CA LEU A 119 -11.52 -14.06 12.80
C LEU A 119 -10.65 -13.48 11.67
N ARG A 120 -11.30 -12.94 10.63
CA ARG A 120 -10.63 -12.40 9.45
C ARG A 120 -11.36 -11.14 8.96
N PHE A 121 -10.62 -10.22 8.36
CA PHE A 121 -11.20 -9.12 7.60
C PHE A 121 -11.89 -9.70 6.36
N LYS A 122 -13.21 -9.51 6.28
CA LYS A 122 -14.08 -10.01 5.20
C LYS A 122 -14.25 -8.97 4.11
N TYR A 123 -14.44 -7.70 4.49
CA TYR A 123 -14.67 -6.59 3.58
C TYR A 123 -13.44 -5.70 3.48
N TYR A 124 -12.89 -5.55 2.28
CA TYR A 124 -11.67 -4.78 2.02
C TYR A 124 -12.01 -3.31 1.73
N CYS A 125 -12.78 -2.72 2.63
CA CYS A 125 -13.22 -1.33 2.59
C CYS A 125 -13.11 -0.75 3.99
N PHE A 126 -11.90 -0.32 4.35
CA PHE A 126 -11.62 0.06 5.73
C PHE A 126 -11.82 1.55 5.95
N HIS A 127 -12.67 1.90 6.92
CA HIS A 127 -13.05 3.27 7.20
C HIS A 127 -12.28 3.81 8.41
N ASP A 128 -11.95 5.10 8.36
CA ASP A 128 -11.50 5.86 9.54
C ASP A 128 -10.33 5.20 10.28
N LEU A 129 -9.25 4.87 9.57
CA LEU A 129 -8.05 4.29 10.19
C LEU A 129 -7.28 5.37 10.96
N GLU A 130 -7.38 5.34 12.29
CA GLU A 130 -6.70 6.25 13.20
C GLU A 130 -5.61 5.51 13.99
N PRO A 131 -4.30 5.70 13.68
CA PRO A 131 -3.25 4.90 14.31
C PRO A 131 -3.15 5.02 15.84
N LYS A 132 -3.62 6.14 16.39
CA LYS A 132 -3.68 6.37 17.82
C LYS A 132 -4.64 5.40 18.52
N TYR A 133 -5.73 5.01 17.86
CA TYR A 133 -6.80 4.20 18.45
C TYR A 133 -6.84 2.77 17.87
N ASP A 134 -6.32 2.57 16.66
CA ASP A 134 -6.42 1.34 15.87
C ASP A 134 -5.16 0.49 15.89
N VAL A 135 -4.33 0.55 16.94
CA VAL A 135 -3.06 -0.21 16.98
C VAL A 135 -3.31 -1.70 16.72
N VAL A 136 -4.27 -2.32 17.42
CA VAL A 136 -4.62 -3.73 17.21
C VAL A 136 -5.21 -3.97 15.82
N ARG A 137 -6.17 -3.15 15.39
CA ARG A 137 -6.80 -3.28 14.06
C ARG A 137 -5.75 -3.22 12.94
N LEU A 138 -4.86 -2.24 12.97
CA LEU A 138 -3.78 -2.06 11.99
C LEU A 138 -2.79 -3.23 12.01
N THR A 139 -2.36 -3.68 13.18
CA THR A 139 -1.44 -4.82 13.30
C THR A 139 -2.08 -6.09 12.77
N GLN A 140 -3.34 -6.38 13.10
CA GLN A 140 -4.05 -7.56 12.61
C GLN A 140 -4.32 -7.51 11.10
N MET A 141 -4.62 -6.33 10.55
CA MET A 141 -4.72 -6.14 9.09
C MET A 141 -3.39 -6.43 8.41
N TYR A 142 -2.28 -5.91 8.97
CA TYR A 142 -0.94 -6.15 8.44
C TYR A 142 -0.55 -7.63 8.52
N GLU A 143 -0.84 -8.30 9.64
CA GLU A 143 -0.55 -9.73 9.79
C GLU A 143 -1.37 -10.57 8.80
N GLN A 144 -2.67 -10.31 8.66
CA GLN A 144 -3.49 -10.97 7.64
C GLN A 144 -2.89 -10.76 6.24
N ALA A 145 -2.42 -9.54 5.97
CA ALA A 145 -1.81 -9.21 4.69
C ALA A 145 -0.49 -9.93 4.42
N ARG A 146 0.41 -9.88 5.39
CA ARG A 146 1.71 -10.55 5.39
C ARG A 146 1.55 -12.04 5.11
N TRP A 147 0.61 -12.70 5.80
CA TRP A 147 0.36 -14.12 5.63
C TRP A 147 -0.18 -14.47 4.25
N SER A 148 -1.10 -13.67 3.70
CA SER A 148 -1.61 -13.89 2.34
C SER A 148 -0.52 -13.77 1.26
N ILE A 149 0.46 -12.89 1.45
CA ILE A 149 1.59 -12.74 0.52
C ILE A 149 2.60 -13.89 0.69
N LEU A 150 2.95 -14.24 1.93
CA LEU A 150 3.91 -15.31 2.22
C LEU A 150 3.41 -16.69 1.79
N LEU A 151 2.10 -16.95 1.94
CA LEU A 151 1.46 -18.20 1.54
C LEU A 151 1.03 -18.21 0.07
N GLU A 152 1.31 -17.15 -0.69
CA GLU A 152 0.99 -17.03 -2.12
C GLU A 152 -0.53 -17.10 -2.42
N ASP A 153 -1.37 -16.79 -1.41
CA ASP A 153 -2.79 -16.51 -1.62
C ASP A 153 -2.94 -15.30 -2.55
N ILE A 154 -2.08 -14.31 -2.35
CA ILE A 154 -1.97 -13.11 -3.16
C ILE A 154 -0.64 -13.14 -3.92
N ASP A 155 -0.73 -13.03 -5.25
CA ASP A 155 0.44 -13.02 -6.12
C ASP A 155 1.07 -11.62 -6.18
N CYS A 156 2.40 -11.56 -6.16
CA CYS A 156 3.15 -10.31 -6.26
C CYS A 156 4.31 -10.42 -7.25
N THR A 157 4.71 -9.27 -7.81
CA THR A 157 5.92 -9.18 -8.64
C THR A 157 7.17 -9.33 -7.78
N GLU A 158 8.31 -9.51 -8.45
CA GLU A 158 9.60 -9.68 -7.76
C GLU A 158 10.00 -8.42 -6.99
N GLU A 159 9.81 -7.23 -7.59
CA GLU A 159 10.13 -5.95 -6.96
C GLU A 159 9.25 -5.69 -5.73
N GLU A 160 7.94 -5.98 -5.83
CA GLU A 160 7.00 -5.84 -4.71
C GLU A 160 7.35 -6.78 -3.56
N MET A 161 7.74 -8.03 -3.85
CA MET A 161 8.19 -8.97 -2.82
C MET A 161 9.44 -8.47 -2.09
N MET A 162 10.41 -7.87 -2.80
CA MET A 162 11.60 -7.32 -2.14
C MET A 162 11.23 -6.15 -1.22
N LEU A 163 10.31 -5.29 -1.66
CA LEU A 163 9.78 -4.18 -0.85
C LEU A 163 9.04 -4.70 0.39
N PHE A 164 8.24 -5.76 0.27
CA PHE A 164 7.62 -6.38 1.45
C PHE A 164 8.61 -6.99 2.42
N GLY A 165 9.61 -7.70 1.91
CA GLY A 165 10.67 -8.24 2.76
C GLY A 165 11.37 -7.12 3.55
N ALA A 166 11.57 -5.96 2.92
CA ALA A 166 12.14 -4.79 3.56
C ALA A 166 11.22 -4.16 4.62
N LEU A 167 9.92 -4.04 4.33
CA LEU A 167 8.91 -3.56 5.28
C LEU A 167 8.81 -4.48 6.49
N GLN A 168 8.72 -5.79 6.26
CA GLN A 168 8.66 -6.81 7.32
C GLN A 168 9.92 -6.79 8.19
N TYR A 169 11.11 -6.65 7.57
CA TYR A 169 12.35 -6.50 8.31
C TYR A 169 12.34 -5.25 9.20
N HIS A 170 11.87 -4.12 8.67
CA HIS A 170 11.82 -2.86 9.42
C HIS A 170 10.84 -2.93 10.59
N ILE A 171 9.64 -3.47 10.37
CA ILE A 171 8.62 -3.67 11.42
C ILE A 171 9.16 -4.58 12.52
N ASN A 172 9.78 -5.70 12.16
CA ASN A 172 10.36 -6.62 13.14
C ASN A 172 11.48 -5.96 13.95
N LYS A 173 12.35 -5.18 13.29
CA LYS A 173 13.42 -4.43 13.98
C LYS A 173 12.86 -3.42 14.98
N LEU A 174 11.85 -2.65 14.58
CA LEU A 174 11.20 -1.65 15.43
C LEU A 174 10.36 -2.28 16.55
N SER A 175 9.82 -3.49 16.35
CA SER A 175 9.06 -4.21 17.36
C SER A 175 9.95 -4.83 18.44
N LEU A 176 11.22 -5.11 18.13
CA LEU A 176 12.21 -5.66 19.05
C LEU A 176 12.97 -4.58 19.84
N SER A 177 13.12 -3.38 19.29
CA SER A 177 13.52 -2.21 20.08
C SER A 177 12.39 -1.84 21.03
N GLU A 178 12.66 -1.75 22.33
CA GLU A 178 11.67 -1.35 23.35
C GLU A 178 10.82 -0.15 22.90
N PRO A 179 9.54 -0.09 23.32
CA PRO A 179 8.63 0.96 22.89
C PRO A 179 9.20 2.29 23.36
N GLN A 180 9.81 3.04 22.43
CA GLN A 180 9.90 4.47 22.59
C GLN A 180 8.46 4.95 22.72
N THR A 181 8.13 5.36 23.94
CA THR A 181 6.90 6.09 24.27
C THR A 181 6.53 6.99 23.11
N MET A 182 5.24 6.97 22.75
CA MET A 182 4.61 7.83 21.75
C MET A 182 4.79 9.31 22.11
N THR A 183 6.01 9.81 22.00
CA THR A 183 6.35 11.21 21.90
C THR A 183 6.49 11.50 20.43
N SER A 184 5.90 12.62 20.01
CA SER A 184 6.16 13.30 18.75
C SER A 184 7.58 13.00 18.26
N SER A 185 7.69 12.60 16.99
CA SER A 185 8.99 12.43 16.35
C SER A 185 9.83 13.68 16.63
N PRO A 186 11.03 13.56 17.24
CA PRO A 186 11.93 14.70 17.43
C PRO A 186 12.29 15.36 16.08
N ALA A 187 12.10 14.63 14.97
CA ALA A 187 12.22 15.15 13.61
C ALA A 187 11.21 16.25 13.23
N MET A 188 10.08 16.41 13.95
CA MET A 188 9.16 17.54 13.74
C MET A 188 9.52 18.75 14.60
N ASP A 189 10.03 18.55 15.81
CA ASP A 189 10.54 19.65 16.66
C ASP A 189 11.84 20.26 16.10
N ASP A 190 12.66 19.45 15.42
CA ASP A 190 13.84 19.91 14.69
C ASP A 190 13.49 20.68 13.42
N LEU A 191 12.33 20.45 12.81
CA LEU A 191 11.89 21.18 11.61
C LEU A 191 11.36 22.57 11.96
N ASP A 192 10.59 22.70 13.05
CA ASP A 192 10.15 24.00 13.56
C ASP A 192 11.33 24.80 14.14
N SER A 193 12.29 24.14 14.78
CA SER A 193 13.54 24.77 15.23
C SER A 193 14.43 25.19 14.05
N ALA A 194 14.51 24.40 12.97
CA ALA A 194 15.25 24.74 11.75
C ALA A 194 14.58 25.87 10.95
N LEU A 195 13.24 25.94 10.94
CA LEU A 195 12.49 27.07 10.39
C LEU A 195 12.75 28.35 11.21
N GLN A 196 12.85 28.25 12.53
CA GLN A 196 13.21 29.37 13.40
C GLN A 196 14.68 29.80 13.27
N CYS A 197 15.59 28.89 12.92
CA CYS A 197 16.98 29.22 12.56
C CYS A 197 17.12 29.86 11.17
N LEU A 198 16.15 29.68 10.26
CA LEU A 198 16.17 30.25 8.92
C LEU A 198 15.48 31.61 8.79
N GLU A 199 14.87 32.13 9.86
CA GLU A 199 14.14 33.41 9.86
C GLU A 199 14.91 34.59 10.47
N VAL A 200 16.24 34.50 10.61
CA VAL A 200 17.07 35.61 11.14
C VAL A 200 18.23 35.94 10.21
N LYS A 201 17.96 36.83 9.23
CA LYS A 201 18.72 38.06 8.90
C LYS A 201 18.27 38.61 7.53
N LEU A 202 17.25 39.47 7.58
CA LEU A 202 17.11 40.58 6.64
C LEU A 202 17.86 41.79 7.23
N ASP A 203 18.38 42.61 6.33
CA ASP A 203 19.13 43.87 6.49
C ASP A 203 20.64 43.81 6.78
N GLY A 204 21.40 44.40 5.85
CA GLY A 204 22.77 44.88 6.07
C GLY A 204 23.64 44.88 4.82
N ALA A 205 23.66 46.01 4.12
CA ALA A 205 24.45 46.35 2.94
C ALA A 205 25.94 45.93 2.95
N ASP A 206 26.46 45.56 1.78
CA ASP A 206 27.64 46.18 1.16
C ASP A 206 27.78 45.71 -0.29
N SER A 207 27.34 46.57 -1.23
CA SER A 207 27.60 46.40 -2.66
C SER A 207 28.84 47.23 -3.03
N SER A 208 29.96 46.58 -3.33
CA SER A 208 31.08 47.19 -4.02
C SER A 208 30.89 47.06 -5.54
N PRO A 209 31.15 48.11 -6.34
CA PRO A 209 30.88 48.12 -7.78
C PRO A 209 32.09 47.60 -8.56
N GLN A 210 32.25 46.27 -8.64
CA GLN A 210 33.35 45.71 -9.45
C GLN A 210 33.10 44.31 -10.02
N ASP A 211 31.86 44.01 -10.43
CA ASP A 211 31.54 42.81 -11.23
C ASP A 211 30.64 43.10 -12.45
N MET A 212 30.54 44.38 -12.84
CA MET A 212 29.86 44.78 -14.07
C MET A 212 30.80 44.66 -15.29
N LEU A 213 31.21 43.45 -15.69
CA LEU A 213 31.72 43.27 -17.06
C LEU A 213 31.61 41.87 -17.70
N GLU A 214 31.07 40.83 -17.07
CA GLU A 214 31.02 39.52 -17.75
C GLU A 214 29.64 39.17 -18.35
N ASN A 215 29.54 39.48 -19.64
CA ASN A 215 28.85 38.72 -20.69
C ASN A 215 27.32 38.87 -20.85
N LEU A 216 26.96 39.67 -21.86
CA LEU A 216 25.67 39.82 -22.56
C LEU A 216 25.13 38.53 -23.24
N THR A 217 25.40 37.35 -22.69
CA THR A 217 24.87 36.08 -23.21
C THR A 217 24.01 35.45 -22.13
N ALA A 218 22.73 35.21 -22.41
CA ALA A 218 21.83 34.56 -21.47
C ALA A 218 22.48 33.24 -20.97
N PRO A 219 22.52 32.97 -19.65
CA PRO A 219 23.13 31.75 -19.13
C PRO A 219 22.38 30.53 -19.66
N GLU A 220 23.10 29.62 -20.32
CA GLU A 220 22.57 28.36 -20.88
C GLU A 220 23.22 27.18 -20.15
N LEU A 221 22.41 26.22 -19.65
CA LEU A 221 22.92 24.94 -19.12
C LEU A 221 22.91 23.90 -20.22
N ASN A 222 24.03 23.20 -20.41
CA ASN A 222 24.16 22.17 -21.43
C ASN A 222 24.88 20.95 -20.87
N ASP A 223 24.26 19.77 -20.96
CA ASP A 223 24.79 18.54 -20.38
C ASP A 223 24.22 17.29 -21.07
N TYR A 224 24.93 16.16 -20.94
CA TYR A 224 24.36 14.86 -21.27
C TYR A 224 23.53 14.34 -20.10
N LEU A 225 22.25 14.08 -20.32
CA LEU A 225 21.34 13.50 -19.34
C LEU A 225 20.61 12.29 -19.91
N LYS A 226 20.09 11.43 -19.03
CA LYS A 226 19.25 10.29 -19.41
C LYS A 226 17.78 10.63 -19.20
N ILE A 227 16.95 10.44 -20.21
CA ILE A 227 15.50 10.70 -20.14
C ILE A 227 14.71 9.39 -20.17
N PHE A 228 13.63 9.35 -19.39
CA PHE A 228 12.63 8.29 -19.41
C PHE A 228 11.23 8.89 -19.46
N ARG A 229 10.34 8.26 -20.24
CA ARG A 229 8.92 8.63 -20.32
C ARG A 229 8.05 7.38 -20.23
N PRO A 230 7.12 7.32 -19.28
CA PRO A 230 6.16 6.23 -19.20
C PRO A 230 5.15 6.35 -20.36
N LYS A 231 5.16 5.39 -21.31
CA LYS A 231 4.10 5.24 -22.32
C LYS A 231 3.24 4.03 -21.98
N ARG A 232 1.92 4.16 -22.09
CA ARG A 232 0.90 3.15 -21.73
C ARG A 232 1.06 1.77 -22.39
N LEU A 233 1.86 1.63 -23.46
CA LEU A 233 1.91 0.39 -24.27
C LEU A 233 3.32 -0.09 -24.68
N THR A 234 4.42 0.57 -24.30
CA THR A 234 5.78 0.06 -24.57
C THR A 234 6.80 0.54 -23.55
N LEU A 235 7.47 -0.38 -22.84
CA LEU A 235 8.60 -0.11 -21.96
C LEU A 235 9.85 0.18 -22.81
N LYS A 236 10.19 1.45 -23.01
CA LYS A 236 11.54 1.84 -23.44
C LYS A 236 12.25 2.48 -22.25
N GLY A 237 13.35 1.88 -21.80
CA GLY A 237 14.16 2.35 -20.68
C GLY A 237 14.85 3.70 -20.93
N TYR A 238 15.67 4.12 -19.96
CA TYR A 238 16.43 5.39 -20.01
C TYR A 238 17.30 5.49 -21.28
N LYS A 239 17.24 6.65 -21.94
CA LYS A 239 18.08 6.97 -23.11
C LYS A 239 18.85 8.25 -22.87
N GLN A 240 20.13 8.25 -23.22
CA GLN A 240 21.01 9.41 -23.09
C GLN A 240 20.86 10.34 -24.30
N TYR A 241 20.74 11.64 -24.03
CA TYR A 241 20.66 12.70 -25.03
C TYR A 241 21.43 13.93 -24.56
N TRP A 242 21.70 14.86 -25.48
CA TRP A 242 22.28 16.17 -25.16
C TRP A 242 21.17 17.16 -24.83
N PHE A 243 21.16 17.70 -23.62
CA PHE A 243 20.16 18.64 -23.13
C PHE A 243 20.70 20.06 -23.13
N LYS A 244 19.83 21.00 -23.49
CA LYS A 244 20.06 22.44 -23.48
C LYS A 244 18.89 23.12 -22.77
N PHE A 245 19.20 23.85 -21.70
CA PHE A 245 18.23 24.67 -20.98
C PHE A 245 18.39 26.13 -21.40
N LYS A 246 17.30 26.72 -21.89
CA LYS A 246 17.24 28.12 -22.31
C LYS A 246 15.84 28.69 -22.07
N ASP A 247 15.75 29.90 -21.53
CA ASP A 247 14.49 30.65 -21.39
C ASP A 247 13.33 29.86 -20.75
N ALA A 248 13.60 29.20 -19.61
CA ALA A 248 12.65 28.33 -18.88
C ALA A 248 12.11 27.12 -19.69
N SER A 249 12.84 26.72 -20.75
CA SER A 249 12.53 25.56 -21.57
C SER A 249 13.72 24.61 -21.66
N ILE A 250 13.43 23.31 -21.70
CA ILE A 250 14.40 22.25 -21.93
C ILE A 250 14.26 21.75 -23.36
N SER A 251 15.34 21.78 -24.12
CA SER A 251 15.44 21.19 -25.45
C SER A 251 16.48 20.08 -25.44
N TYR A 252 16.25 18.97 -26.15
CA TYR A 252 17.25 17.89 -26.24
C TYR A 252 17.45 17.34 -27.64
N TYR A 253 18.67 16.84 -27.89
CA TYR A 253 19.22 16.46 -29.20
C TYR A 253 19.91 15.08 -29.11
N LYS A 254 20.12 14.40 -30.23
CA LYS A 254 20.81 13.08 -30.22
C LYS A 254 22.26 13.19 -29.78
N SER A 255 22.94 14.24 -30.23
CA SER A 255 24.32 14.52 -29.87
C SER A 255 24.57 16.03 -29.79
N LYS A 256 25.75 16.41 -29.29
CA LYS A 256 26.16 17.81 -29.19
C LYS A 256 26.30 18.49 -30.56
N GLU A 257 26.71 17.74 -31.59
CA GLU A 257 26.91 18.25 -32.95
C GLU A 257 25.58 18.63 -33.63
N GLU A 258 24.50 17.92 -33.30
CA GLU A 258 23.14 18.20 -33.78
C GLU A 258 22.42 19.33 -32.99
N SER A 259 23.07 19.92 -31.98
CA SER A 259 22.47 20.96 -31.12
C SER A 259 22.20 22.30 -31.81
N LEU A 260 22.72 22.47 -33.04
CA LEU A 260 22.47 23.61 -33.92
C LEU A 260 21.24 23.40 -34.84
N GLY A 261 20.68 22.19 -34.88
CA GLY A 261 19.51 21.83 -35.67
C GLY A 261 18.19 21.91 -34.89
N GLU A 262 17.13 21.30 -35.42
CA GLU A 262 15.84 21.22 -34.72
C GLU A 262 15.92 20.27 -33.50
N PRO A 263 15.44 20.69 -32.32
CA PRO A 263 15.41 19.82 -31.15
C PRO A 263 14.45 18.66 -31.37
N ILE A 264 14.79 17.47 -30.83
CA ILE A 264 13.89 16.31 -30.85
C ILE A 264 12.57 16.68 -30.19
N GLN A 265 12.65 17.44 -29.11
CA GLN A 265 11.51 18.06 -28.47
C GLN A 265 11.96 19.24 -27.61
N GLN A 266 11.13 20.28 -27.58
CA GLN A 266 11.22 21.39 -26.66
C GLN A 266 10.11 21.27 -25.61
N ILE A 267 10.48 21.37 -24.35
CA ILE A 267 9.60 21.26 -23.19
C ILE A 267 9.58 22.61 -22.48
N ASN A 268 8.42 23.24 -22.41
CA ASN A 268 8.24 24.46 -21.62
C ASN A 268 7.95 24.06 -20.17
N LEU A 269 8.74 24.58 -19.22
CA LEU A 269 8.62 24.23 -17.81
C LEU A 269 7.78 25.23 -17.01
N LYS A 270 7.22 26.29 -17.62
CA LYS A 270 6.36 27.25 -16.91
C LYS A 270 5.13 26.53 -16.35
N GLY A 271 4.95 26.56 -15.03
CA GLY A 271 3.85 25.85 -14.35
C GLY A 271 4.07 24.33 -14.22
N CYS A 272 5.26 23.82 -14.49
CA CYS A 272 5.64 22.43 -14.24
C CYS A 272 5.86 22.19 -12.75
N GLU A 273 5.53 21.02 -12.23
CA GLU A 273 5.99 20.59 -10.91
C GLU A 273 7.30 19.79 -11.03
N ALA A 274 8.35 20.23 -10.33
CA ALA A 274 9.66 19.60 -10.35
C ALA A 274 9.95 18.95 -8.98
N ALA A 275 9.89 17.62 -8.93
CA ALA A 275 10.07 16.83 -7.73
C ALA A 275 11.43 16.09 -7.74
N PRO A 276 12.17 16.09 -6.61
CA PRO A 276 13.43 15.36 -6.49
C PRO A 276 13.19 13.86 -6.28
N ASP A 277 13.98 13.01 -6.95
CA ASP A 277 14.07 11.56 -6.71
C ASP A 277 15.56 11.18 -6.59
N VAL A 278 16.11 11.40 -5.40
CA VAL A 278 17.54 11.27 -5.12
C VAL A 278 17.82 10.18 -4.09
N ASN A 279 18.77 9.30 -4.41
CA ASN A 279 19.45 8.44 -3.46
C ASN A 279 20.97 8.66 -3.62
N VAL A 280 21.55 9.38 -2.65
CA VAL A 280 22.98 9.72 -2.62
C VAL A 280 23.84 8.46 -2.50
N ALA A 281 23.47 7.52 -1.62
CA ALA A 281 24.19 6.27 -1.41
C ALA A 281 24.17 5.35 -2.64
N GLY A 282 23.07 5.37 -3.40
CA GLY A 282 22.89 4.61 -4.65
C GLY A 282 23.32 5.34 -5.93
N GLN A 283 23.93 6.53 -5.82
CA GLN A 283 24.27 7.40 -6.96
C GLN A 283 23.09 7.60 -7.95
N LYS A 284 21.87 7.70 -7.41
CA LYS A 284 20.66 7.92 -8.19
C LYS A 284 20.27 9.39 -8.05
N PHE A 285 20.47 10.17 -9.09
CA PHE A 285 20.09 11.58 -9.13
C PHE A 285 19.02 11.81 -10.20
N CYS A 286 17.75 11.64 -9.85
CA CYS A 286 16.63 11.81 -10.78
C CYS A 286 15.78 13.03 -10.45
N ILE A 287 15.26 13.67 -11.49
CA ILE A 287 14.33 14.81 -11.43
C ILE A 287 13.05 14.38 -12.16
N LYS A 288 11.93 14.39 -11.44
CA LYS A 288 10.60 14.13 -12.01
C LYS A 288 9.97 15.47 -12.39
N LEU A 289 9.58 15.60 -13.65
CA LEU A 289 8.93 16.77 -14.22
C LEU A 289 7.50 16.42 -14.61
N LEU A 290 6.52 17.14 -14.03
CA LEU A 290 5.10 17.05 -14.37
C LEU A 290 4.69 18.29 -15.17
N ILE A 291 4.60 18.14 -16.49
CA ILE A 291 4.37 19.26 -17.41
C ILE A 291 2.87 19.30 -17.80
N PRO A 292 2.16 20.40 -17.55
CA PRO A 292 0.76 20.55 -18.00
C PRO A 292 0.67 20.50 -19.53
N ALA A 293 -0.16 19.61 -20.08
CA ALA A 293 -0.45 19.54 -21.51
C ALA A 293 -1.97 19.45 -21.78
N PRO A 294 -2.45 19.78 -23.00
CA PRO A 294 -3.88 19.79 -23.32
C PRO A 294 -4.58 18.43 -23.14
N GLU A 295 -3.83 17.33 -23.24
CA GLU A 295 -4.32 15.94 -23.12
C GLU A 295 -4.15 15.37 -21.69
N GLY A 296 -3.65 16.16 -20.72
CA GLY A 296 -3.33 15.76 -19.35
C GLY A 296 -1.91 16.17 -18.92
N MET A 297 -1.48 15.72 -17.74
CA MET A 297 -0.10 15.96 -17.28
C MET A 297 0.88 15.03 -18.01
N ASN A 298 1.90 15.59 -18.65
CA ASN A 298 3.00 14.84 -19.26
C ASN A 298 4.11 14.61 -18.24
N GLU A 299 4.40 13.35 -17.94
CA GLU A 299 5.44 12.95 -16.99
C GLU A 299 6.76 12.68 -17.70
N VAL A 300 7.85 13.29 -17.21
CA VAL A 300 9.20 13.11 -17.74
C VAL A 300 10.19 12.94 -16.60
N TYR A 301 11.07 11.95 -16.71
CA TYR A 301 12.13 11.70 -15.74
C TYR A 301 13.47 12.04 -16.37
N LEU A 302 14.24 12.91 -15.73
CA LEU A 302 15.63 13.23 -16.08
C LEU A 302 16.56 12.62 -15.05
N ARG A 303 17.60 11.91 -15.48
CA ARG A 303 18.62 11.33 -14.61
C ARG A 303 19.97 11.96 -14.90
N CYS A 304 20.56 12.54 -13.87
CA CYS A 304 21.89 13.13 -13.84
C CYS A 304 22.92 12.08 -13.40
N GLU A 305 24.20 12.35 -13.69
CA GLU A 305 25.31 11.47 -13.33
C GLU A 305 25.90 11.82 -11.96
N ASN A 306 26.06 13.11 -11.68
CA ASN A 306 26.77 13.61 -10.49
C ASN A 306 25.90 14.56 -9.65
N GLU A 307 26.24 14.71 -8.37
CA GLU A 307 25.60 15.63 -7.42
C GLU A 307 25.64 17.09 -7.91
N GLU A 308 26.78 17.53 -8.44
CA GLU A 308 26.91 18.88 -8.95
C GLU A 308 25.99 19.14 -10.15
N GLN A 309 25.92 18.18 -11.08
CA GLN A 309 25.07 18.26 -12.25
C GLN A 309 23.60 18.29 -11.81
N TYR A 310 23.22 17.38 -10.90
CA TYR A 310 21.89 17.36 -10.31
C TYR A 310 21.50 18.67 -9.63
N SER A 311 22.38 19.26 -8.81
CA SER A 311 22.10 20.51 -8.09
C SER A 311 21.78 21.67 -9.05
N ARG A 312 22.52 21.77 -10.18
CA ARG A 312 22.31 22.82 -11.18
C ARG A 312 21.01 22.59 -11.96
N TRP A 313 20.76 21.37 -12.41
CA TRP A 313 19.56 21.03 -13.19
C TRP A 313 18.28 21.09 -12.36
N MET A 314 18.32 20.67 -11.09
CA MET A 314 17.17 20.73 -10.19
C MET A 314 16.82 22.19 -9.84
N ALA A 315 17.82 23.01 -9.50
CA ALA A 315 17.61 24.45 -9.28
C ALA A 315 17.03 25.13 -10.54
N ALA A 316 17.57 24.82 -11.72
CA ALA A 316 17.08 25.36 -12.99
C ALA A 316 15.61 25.00 -13.24
N CYS A 317 15.22 23.73 -13.04
CA CYS A 317 13.85 23.28 -13.23
C CYS A 317 12.88 23.92 -12.22
N ARG A 318 13.31 24.09 -10.97
CA ARG A 318 12.51 24.69 -9.88
C ARG A 318 12.34 26.20 -10.02
N LEU A 319 13.31 26.89 -10.63
CA LEU A 319 13.15 28.30 -11.00
C LEU A 319 12.24 28.45 -12.22
N ALA A 320 12.41 27.60 -13.24
CA ALA A 320 11.59 27.67 -14.43
C ALA A 320 10.12 27.33 -14.19
N SER A 321 9.81 26.45 -13.23
CA SER A 321 8.42 26.22 -12.81
C SER A 321 7.74 27.50 -12.30
N LYS A 322 8.49 28.33 -11.58
CA LYS A 322 8.07 29.66 -11.08
C LYS A 322 8.18 30.76 -12.13
N GLY A 323 8.55 30.42 -13.37
CA GLY A 323 8.70 31.37 -14.48
C GLY A 323 9.97 32.24 -14.43
N LYS A 324 10.93 31.90 -13.56
CA LYS A 324 12.20 32.63 -13.41
C LYS A 324 13.27 32.03 -14.33
N SER A 325 14.22 32.87 -14.75
CA SER A 325 15.32 32.46 -15.64
C SER A 325 16.60 32.15 -14.86
N LEU A 326 17.58 31.54 -15.53
CA LEU A 326 18.91 31.26 -14.97
C LEU A 326 19.71 32.53 -14.62
N ALA A 327 19.28 33.70 -15.09
CA ALA A 327 19.91 35.00 -14.80
C ALA A 327 19.38 35.63 -13.49
N ASP A 328 18.42 34.98 -12.81
CA ASP A 328 17.93 35.44 -11.50
C ASP A 328 19.03 35.20 -10.43
N SER A 329 19.26 36.19 -9.56
CA SER A 329 20.25 36.11 -8.47
C SER A 329 19.97 34.96 -7.51
N SER A 330 18.72 34.47 -7.48
CA SER A 330 18.31 33.31 -6.69
C SER A 330 18.82 31.95 -7.21
N PHE A 331 19.35 31.85 -8.43
CA PHE A 331 19.85 30.57 -8.96
C PHE A 331 21.04 30.03 -8.17
N GLN A 332 22.03 30.87 -7.88
CA GLN A 332 23.23 30.44 -7.15
C GLN A 332 22.90 30.07 -5.70
N SER A 333 22.00 30.80 -5.05
CA SER A 333 21.56 30.49 -3.68
C SER A 333 20.77 29.18 -3.62
N GLU A 334 19.94 28.89 -4.64
CA GLU A 334 19.19 27.64 -4.72
C GLU A 334 20.07 26.43 -5.02
N VAL A 335 21.08 26.57 -5.90
CA VAL A 335 22.11 25.53 -6.12
C VAL A 335 22.87 25.24 -4.83
N GLN A 336 23.27 26.27 -4.08
CA GLN A 336 23.97 26.11 -2.82
C GLN A 336 23.10 25.45 -1.75
N SER A 337 21.81 25.82 -1.67
CA SER A 337 20.83 25.20 -0.77
C SER A 337 20.68 23.70 -1.06
N ILE A 338 20.56 23.31 -2.34
CA ILE A 338 20.47 21.90 -2.73
C ILE A 338 21.76 21.14 -2.41
N ARG A 339 22.93 21.74 -2.61
CA ARG A 339 24.23 21.14 -2.24
C ARG A 339 24.36 20.94 -0.74
N SER A 340 23.98 21.93 0.06
CA SER A 340 23.95 21.81 1.52
C SER A 340 22.99 20.70 1.97
N PHE A 341 21.83 20.56 1.34
CA PHE A 341 20.89 19.47 1.61
C PHE A 341 21.48 18.08 1.29
N LEU A 342 22.16 17.93 0.14
CA LEU A 342 22.86 16.69 -0.22
C LEU A 342 24.01 16.38 0.75
N ALA A 343 24.79 17.39 1.15
CA ALA A 343 25.86 17.24 2.14
C ALA A 343 25.33 16.82 3.53
N MET A 344 24.17 17.33 3.95
CA MET A 344 23.53 16.90 5.19
C MET A 344 23.11 15.42 5.15
N GLN A 345 22.73 14.91 3.98
CA GLN A 345 22.44 13.49 3.79
C GLN A 345 23.71 12.61 3.86
N HIS A 346 24.89 13.14 3.50
CA HIS A 346 26.18 12.46 3.70
C HIS A 346 26.60 12.40 5.19
N THR A 347 26.22 13.39 6.00
CA THR A 347 26.58 13.48 7.44
C THR A 347 25.67 12.70 8.40
N ASN A 348 24.71 11.93 7.88
CA ASN A 348 23.98 10.91 8.64
C ASN A 348 24.48 9.46 8.38
N PRO A 349 25.79 9.12 8.49
CA PRO A 349 26.24 7.73 8.40
C PRO A 349 26.29 7.02 9.75
N ASN A 350 25.71 7.58 10.83
CA ASN A 350 25.58 6.89 12.12
C ASN A 350 24.15 6.43 12.39
N THR A 351 23.61 5.61 11.48
CA THR A 351 22.85 4.47 11.97
C THR A 351 23.87 3.35 12.13
N HIS A 352 24.21 3.01 13.36
CA HIS A 352 24.95 1.79 13.66
C HIS A 352 24.25 0.65 12.90
N THR A 353 24.88 0.16 11.83
CA THR A 353 24.66 -1.19 11.33
C THR A 353 25.20 -2.08 12.44
N ASP A 354 24.32 -2.40 13.38
CA ASP A 354 24.58 -3.44 14.36
C ASP A 354 24.73 -4.74 13.56
N ASP A 355 25.98 -5.10 13.31
CA ASP A 355 26.44 -6.18 12.43
C ASP A 355 26.22 -7.57 13.07
N SER A 356 25.20 -7.69 13.93
CA SER A 356 25.03 -8.80 14.88
C SER A 356 23.66 -9.48 14.85
N MET A 357 22.83 -9.21 13.83
CA MET A 357 21.67 -10.05 13.53
C MET A 357 21.72 -10.53 12.08
N SER A 358 22.15 -11.77 11.89
CA SER A 358 22.08 -12.47 10.60
C SER A 358 20.65 -12.38 10.06
N ILE A 359 20.41 -11.50 9.09
CA ILE A 359 19.07 -11.30 8.51
C ILE A 359 18.63 -12.63 7.90
N ASN A 360 17.60 -13.26 8.48
CA ASN A 360 16.99 -14.45 7.92
C ASN A 360 16.11 -14.05 6.73
N THR A 361 16.72 -13.73 5.59
CA THR A 361 16.03 -13.21 4.41
C THR A 361 15.04 -14.20 3.79
N HIS A 362 15.20 -15.49 4.08
CA HIS A 362 14.30 -16.55 3.61
C HIS A 362 12.98 -16.62 4.37
N SER A 363 12.89 -16.08 5.58
CA SER A 363 11.61 -15.99 6.31
C SER A 363 10.81 -14.73 5.98
N LEU A 364 11.42 -13.79 5.23
CA LEU A 364 10.81 -12.53 4.80
C LEU A 364 10.17 -12.60 3.40
N VAL A 365 10.37 -13.71 2.68
CA VAL A 365 9.88 -13.88 1.30
C VAL A 365 9.10 -15.17 1.15
N SER A 366 8.20 -15.23 0.17
CA SER A 366 7.42 -16.44 -0.08
C SER A 366 8.28 -17.62 -0.57
N PRO A 367 7.82 -18.86 -0.36
CA PRO A 367 8.57 -20.07 -0.73
C PRO A 367 9.01 -20.14 -2.20
N ARG A 368 8.27 -19.51 -3.14
CA ARG A 368 8.69 -19.39 -4.54
C ARG A 368 10.01 -18.65 -4.69
N TYR A 369 10.17 -17.52 -4.01
CA TYR A 369 11.39 -16.71 -4.12
C TYR A 369 12.54 -17.26 -3.29
N SER A 370 12.27 -17.88 -2.14
CA SER A 370 13.29 -18.57 -1.35
C SER A 370 13.89 -19.78 -2.07
N LYS A 371 13.10 -20.49 -2.90
CA LYS A 371 13.59 -21.55 -3.78
C LYS A 371 14.33 -21.02 -5.01
N LYS A 372 13.90 -19.90 -5.57
CA LYS A 372 14.47 -19.30 -6.80
C LYS A 372 15.83 -18.63 -6.55
N TYR A 373 15.99 -17.95 -5.40
CA TYR A 373 17.18 -17.15 -5.10
C TYR A 373 17.90 -17.62 -3.84
N ARG A 374 19.23 -17.53 -3.85
CA ARG A 374 20.03 -17.79 -2.64
C ARG A 374 19.98 -16.58 -1.70
N ALA A 375 20.15 -16.81 -0.40
CA ALA A 375 20.17 -15.75 0.62
C ALA A 375 21.12 -14.59 0.24
N LYS A 376 22.32 -14.91 -0.26
CA LYS A 376 23.33 -13.93 -0.70
C LYS A 376 22.86 -13.00 -1.82
N GLN A 377 21.87 -13.39 -2.60
CA GLN A 377 21.27 -12.58 -3.68
C GLN A 377 20.06 -11.78 -3.19
N LEU A 378 19.29 -12.34 -2.25
CA LEU A 378 18.10 -11.70 -1.67
C LEU A 378 18.47 -10.56 -0.72
N THR A 379 19.47 -10.76 0.15
CA THR A 379 19.89 -9.76 1.15
C THR A 379 20.19 -8.39 0.57
N PRO A 380 21.05 -8.22 -0.45
CA PRO A 380 21.34 -6.89 -0.99
C PRO A 380 20.10 -6.22 -1.62
N ARG A 381 19.22 -6.99 -2.26
CA ARG A 381 17.99 -6.46 -2.88
C ARG A 381 16.96 -5.99 -1.85
N ILE A 382 16.82 -6.74 -0.76
CA ILE A 382 15.95 -6.34 0.35
C ILE A 382 16.55 -5.12 1.06
N LEU A 383 17.86 -5.06 1.26
CA LEU A 383 18.52 -3.91 1.88
C LEU A 383 18.45 -2.65 1.00
N GLU A 384 18.53 -2.79 -0.31
CA GLU A 384 18.32 -1.69 -1.26
C GLU A 384 16.89 -1.15 -1.15
N ALA A 385 15.88 -2.03 -1.11
CA ALA A 385 14.49 -1.61 -0.88
C ALA A 385 14.29 -1.00 0.53
N TYR A 386 14.99 -1.50 1.54
CA TYR A 386 14.95 -1.01 2.91
C TYR A 386 15.42 0.44 3.05
N GLN A 387 16.40 0.89 2.24
CA GLN A 387 16.83 2.30 2.26
C GLN A 387 15.67 3.28 1.99
N ASN A 388 14.69 2.89 1.17
CA ASN A 388 13.51 3.71 0.88
C ASN A 388 12.48 3.72 2.03
N VAL A 389 12.60 2.77 2.96
CA VAL A 389 11.63 2.49 4.03
C VAL A 389 12.17 2.88 5.41
N ALA A 390 13.50 2.98 5.56
CA ALA A 390 14.20 3.13 6.83
C ALA A 390 13.85 4.40 7.64
N GLN A 391 13.26 5.41 7.00
CA GLN A 391 12.82 6.66 7.66
C GLN A 391 11.35 6.63 8.09
N LEU A 392 10.60 5.57 7.75
CA LEU A 392 9.17 5.48 8.05
C LEU A 392 8.94 5.00 9.49
N SER A 393 7.98 5.59 10.21
CA SER A 393 7.59 5.09 11.52
C SER A 393 6.77 3.79 11.41
N CYS A 394 6.82 2.89 12.41
CA CYS A 394 6.02 1.65 12.47
C CYS A 394 4.53 1.88 12.15
N VAL A 395 3.97 2.93 12.74
CA VAL A 395 2.59 3.36 12.53
C VAL A 395 2.34 3.76 11.09
N LEU A 396 3.24 4.55 10.49
CA LEU A 396 3.15 4.97 9.10
C LEU A 396 3.34 3.78 8.16
N ILE A 397 4.16 2.79 8.52
CA ILE A 397 4.35 1.56 7.75
C ILE A 397 3.09 0.70 7.77
N HIS A 398 2.46 0.48 8.93
CA HIS A 398 1.17 -0.22 8.99
C HIS A 398 0.10 0.54 8.16
N ARG A 399 0.11 1.87 8.19
CA ARG A 399 -0.80 2.71 7.38
C ARG A 399 -0.51 2.68 5.88
N LEU A 400 0.76 2.75 5.48
CA LEU A 400 1.23 2.78 4.09
C LEU A 400 1.13 1.41 3.43
N THR A 401 1.33 0.35 4.21
CA THR A 401 1.08 -1.01 3.76
C THR A 401 -0.40 -1.19 3.42
N LEU A 402 -1.31 -0.40 4.00
CA LEU A 402 -2.74 -0.71 3.91
C LEU A 402 -3.63 0.36 3.25
N LEU A 403 -3.52 1.69 3.42
CA LEU A 403 -4.68 2.55 3.05
C LEU A 403 -4.61 4.10 2.88
N ALA A 404 -3.49 4.82 2.76
CA ALA A 404 -3.56 6.30 2.66
C ALA A 404 -3.37 6.87 1.23
N PRO A 405 -4.19 7.84 0.77
CA PRO A 405 -3.88 8.66 -0.40
C PRO A 405 -2.80 9.68 0.01
N LEU A 406 -1.53 9.39 -0.30
CA LEU A 406 -0.54 10.45 -0.37
C LEU A 406 -0.71 11.22 -1.69
N PRO A 407 -0.29 12.50 -1.73
CA PRO A 407 -0.28 13.31 -2.94
C PRO A 407 0.27 12.54 -4.14
N PRO A 408 -0.20 12.86 -5.37
CA PRO A 408 0.04 12.10 -6.60
C PRO A 408 1.53 11.83 -6.92
N ASP A 409 2.45 12.46 -6.21
CA ASP A 409 3.89 12.28 -6.36
C ASP A 409 4.51 11.06 -5.70
N LEU A 410 3.82 10.41 -4.76
CA LEU A 410 4.22 9.12 -4.17
C LEU A 410 3.34 7.95 -4.64
N ALA A 411 2.79 8.03 -5.86
CA ALA A 411 1.89 7.02 -6.42
C ALA A 411 2.54 5.67 -6.78
N GLY A 412 3.81 5.44 -6.44
CA GLY A 412 4.52 4.17 -6.65
C GLY A 412 4.34 3.14 -5.54
N PRO A 413 4.51 3.49 -4.24
CA PRO A 413 4.46 2.49 -3.16
C PRO A 413 3.09 2.35 -2.46
N ALA A 414 2.25 3.40 -2.43
CA ALA A 414 0.94 3.38 -1.74
C ALA A 414 -0.13 2.53 -2.45
N ARG A 415 0.19 2.06 -3.65
CA ARG A 415 -0.61 1.10 -4.40
C ARG A 415 -0.46 -0.32 -3.86
N LEU A 416 0.60 -0.67 -3.14
CA LEU A 416 0.99 -2.07 -2.97
C LEU A 416 -0.15 -2.98 -2.50
N TRP A 417 -0.81 -2.80 -1.35
CA TRP A 417 -1.86 -3.77 -0.94
C TRP A 417 -3.12 -3.79 -1.81
N HIS A 418 -3.61 -2.62 -2.25
CA HIS A 418 -4.77 -2.53 -3.16
C HIS A 418 -4.45 -2.93 -4.61
N LEU A 419 -3.18 -2.92 -5.01
CA LEU A 419 -2.69 -3.28 -6.33
C LEU A 419 -2.18 -4.73 -6.37
N LEU A 420 -1.70 -5.25 -5.23
CA LEU A 420 -1.23 -6.62 -5.03
C LEU A 420 -2.33 -7.59 -4.69
N CYS A 421 -3.42 -7.15 -4.05
CA CYS A 421 -4.69 -7.89 -4.11
C CYS A 421 -5.19 -8.11 -5.55
N GLY A 422 -4.41 -7.70 -6.57
CA GLY A 422 -4.90 -7.19 -7.82
C GLY A 422 -5.88 -6.04 -7.55
N GLY A 423 -6.22 -5.30 -8.58
CA GLY A 423 -7.66 -5.27 -8.73
C GLY A 423 -8.11 -6.74 -8.84
N GLU A 424 -9.27 -7.08 -8.29
CA GLU A 424 -10.16 -8.05 -8.96
C GLU A 424 -10.12 -9.51 -8.46
N CYS A 425 -10.55 -9.81 -7.22
CA CYS A 425 -11.42 -10.97 -6.85
C CYS A 425 -11.31 -11.33 -5.36
N LEU A 426 -12.33 -11.02 -4.55
CA LEU A 426 -12.39 -11.44 -3.13
C LEU A 426 -13.33 -12.61 -2.85
N VAL A 427 -13.93 -13.16 -3.89
CA VAL A 427 -14.56 -14.47 -3.91
C VAL A 427 -14.30 -14.95 -5.33
N SER A 428 -13.67 -16.11 -5.50
CA SER A 428 -13.38 -16.65 -6.83
C SER A 428 -14.21 -17.91 -7.09
N ASP A 429 -15.44 -17.97 -6.58
CA ASP A 429 -16.19 -19.22 -6.62
C ASP A 429 -16.46 -19.60 -8.10
N PRO A 430 -16.35 -20.88 -8.50
CA PRO A 430 -16.84 -21.32 -9.79
C PRO A 430 -18.35 -21.12 -9.85
N PHE A 431 -18.79 -20.33 -10.80
CA PHE A 431 -20.18 -20.11 -11.15
C PHE A 431 -20.46 -20.61 -12.55
N ARG A 432 -21.72 -20.93 -12.77
CA ARG A 432 -22.26 -21.19 -14.10
C ARG A 432 -23.19 -20.05 -14.48
N PHE A 433 -22.76 -19.23 -15.43
CA PHE A 433 -23.61 -18.20 -16.01
C PHE A 433 -24.71 -18.83 -16.86
N LYS A 434 -25.90 -18.22 -16.84
CA LYS A 434 -27.04 -18.68 -17.65
C LYS A 434 -26.67 -18.67 -19.14
N GLY A 435 -26.64 -19.85 -19.76
CA GLY A 435 -26.27 -20.02 -21.17
C GLY A 435 -24.80 -20.42 -21.42
N SER A 436 -23.94 -20.41 -20.41
CA SER A 436 -22.58 -20.97 -20.50
C SER A 436 -22.57 -22.44 -20.16
N ARG A 437 -21.78 -23.24 -20.90
CA ARG A 437 -21.47 -24.64 -20.58
C ARG A 437 -20.17 -24.81 -19.79
N LYS A 438 -19.40 -23.73 -19.64
CA LYS A 438 -18.14 -23.72 -18.90
C LYS A 438 -18.35 -23.06 -17.55
N ASP A 439 -17.73 -23.64 -16.53
CA ASP A 439 -17.63 -22.99 -15.23
C ASP A 439 -16.62 -21.84 -15.35
N GLU A 440 -16.93 -20.73 -14.71
CA GLU A 440 -16.16 -19.48 -14.75
C GLU A 440 -16.08 -18.91 -13.34
N VAL A 441 -15.20 -17.94 -13.12
CA VAL A 441 -15.03 -17.31 -11.81
C VAL A 441 -15.72 -15.95 -11.77
N LEU A 442 -16.46 -15.67 -10.69
CA LEU A 442 -16.99 -14.33 -10.42
C LEU A 442 -16.25 -13.72 -9.25
N GLY A 443 -15.45 -12.71 -9.55
CA GLY A 443 -14.85 -11.79 -8.61
C GLY A 443 -15.83 -10.80 -8.03
N ILE A 444 -15.86 -10.74 -6.70
CA ILE A 444 -16.54 -9.68 -5.97
C ILE A 444 -15.47 -8.70 -5.47
N ALA A 445 -15.59 -7.41 -5.77
CA ALA A 445 -14.72 -6.36 -5.29
C ALA A 445 -15.57 -5.24 -4.66
N PRO A 446 -14.96 -4.31 -3.88
CA PRO A 446 -15.73 -3.31 -3.12
C PRO A 446 -16.64 -2.40 -3.95
N ASN A 447 -16.29 -2.15 -5.21
CA ASN A 447 -17.04 -1.26 -6.09
C ASN A 447 -17.55 -1.92 -7.39
N ARG A 448 -17.25 -3.21 -7.59
CA ARG A 448 -17.50 -3.90 -8.86
C ARG A 448 -17.56 -5.42 -8.74
N LEU A 449 -18.25 -6.04 -9.69
CA LEU A 449 -18.29 -7.47 -9.95
C LEU A 449 -17.54 -7.78 -11.24
N ILE A 450 -16.86 -8.92 -11.31
CA ILE A 450 -15.86 -9.17 -12.34
C ILE A 450 -15.95 -10.62 -12.75
N ARG A 451 -16.14 -10.87 -14.05
CA ARG A 451 -16.17 -12.21 -14.63
C ARG A 451 -14.78 -12.56 -15.13
N ILE A 452 -14.25 -13.68 -14.69
CA ILE A 452 -12.94 -14.21 -15.06
C ILE A 452 -13.11 -15.58 -15.72
N ASP A 453 -12.44 -15.78 -16.84
CA ASP A 453 -12.39 -17.08 -17.50
C ASP A 453 -11.41 -18.02 -16.78
N LEU A 454 -11.85 -19.23 -16.42
CA LEU A 454 -11.02 -20.20 -15.70
C LEU A 454 -9.86 -20.77 -16.53
N GLY A 455 -9.97 -20.77 -17.86
CA GLY A 455 -8.96 -21.35 -18.75
C GLY A 455 -7.79 -20.40 -18.98
N VAL A 456 -8.07 -19.10 -19.14
CA VAL A 456 -7.05 -18.07 -19.44
C VAL A 456 -6.67 -17.27 -18.20
N GLY A 457 -7.56 -17.11 -17.23
CA GLY A 457 -7.37 -16.23 -16.07
C GLY A 457 -7.60 -14.74 -16.37
N ASP A 458 -8.06 -14.41 -17.58
CA ASP A 458 -8.32 -13.04 -18.01
C ASP A 458 -9.72 -12.56 -17.61
N VAL A 459 -9.82 -11.25 -17.40
CA VAL A 459 -11.07 -10.55 -17.10
C VAL A 459 -11.92 -10.46 -18.38
N VAL A 460 -13.06 -11.15 -18.36
CA VAL A 460 -14.02 -11.18 -19.48
C VAL A 460 -14.92 -9.95 -19.45
N LYS A 461 -15.45 -9.60 -18.27
CA LYS A 461 -16.41 -8.50 -18.12
C LYS A 461 -16.41 -7.94 -16.71
N THR A 462 -16.64 -6.64 -16.60
CA THR A 462 -16.70 -5.92 -15.32
C THR A 462 -18.03 -5.17 -15.22
N TRP A 463 -18.71 -5.29 -14.08
CA TRP A 463 -19.93 -4.56 -13.73
C TRP A 463 -19.70 -3.70 -12.50
N ARG A 464 -20.16 -2.46 -12.49
CA ARG A 464 -19.99 -1.54 -11.35
C ARG A 464 -21.23 -1.51 -10.48
N TYR A 465 -21.05 -1.44 -9.16
CA TYR A 465 -22.19 -1.34 -8.24
C TYR A 465 -23.01 -0.06 -8.42
N ASN A 466 -22.40 1.03 -8.87
CA ASN A 466 -23.13 2.28 -9.14
C ASN A 466 -24.25 2.14 -10.17
N ASN A 467 -24.15 1.14 -11.06
CA ASN A 467 -25.15 0.87 -12.09
C ASN A 467 -26.13 -0.23 -11.66
N MET A 468 -25.98 -0.80 -10.45
CA MET A 468 -26.81 -1.89 -9.97
C MET A 468 -28.09 -1.33 -9.38
N ARG A 469 -29.24 -1.83 -9.85
CA ARG A 469 -30.56 -1.43 -9.35
C ARG A 469 -31.02 -2.31 -8.20
N GLN A 470 -30.95 -3.63 -8.42
CA GLN A 470 -31.41 -4.64 -7.48
C GLN A 470 -30.72 -5.97 -7.77
N TRP A 471 -30.64 -6.82 -6.74
CA TRP A 471 -30.27 -8.22 -6.89
C TRP A 471 -31.28 -9.10 -6.17
N ASN A 472 -31.61 -10.21 -6.79
CA ASN A 472 -32.54 -11.20 -6.28
C ASN A 472 -31.85 -12.56 -6.22
N VAL A 473 -32.13 -13.33 -5.18
CA VAL A 473 -31.59 -14.67 -5.01
C VAL A 473 -32.77 -15.64 -5.01
N ASN A 474 -32.75 -16.57 -5.95
CA ASN A 474 -33.69 -17.68 -5.96
C ASN A 474 -33.03 -18.87 -5.27
N TRP A 475 -33.49 -19.17 -4.05
CA TRP A 475 -32.96 -20.22 -3.20
C TRP A 475 -33.21 -21.63 -3.74
N ASP A 476 -34.33 -21.85 -4.43
CA ASP A 476 -34.72 -23.16 -4.96
C ASP A 476 -33.77 -23.63 -6.06
N ILE A 477 -33.44 -22.73 -6.98
CA ILE A 477 -32.54 -23.01 -8.11
C ILE A 477 -31.09 -22.57 -7.85
N ARG A 478 -30.79 -22.08 -6.63
CA ARG A 478 -29.47 -21.56 -6.23
C ARG A 478 -28.89 -20.60 -7.27
N GLN A 479 -29.69 -19.61 -7.66
CA GLN A 479 -29.33 -18.64 -8.68
C GLN A 479 -29.42 -17.22 -8.13
N VAL A 480 -28.38 -16.43 -8.38
CA VAL A 480 -28.37 -14.99 -8.13
C VAL A 480 -28.63 -14.28 -9.47
N ALA A 481 -29.59 -13.36 -9.46
CA ALA A 481 -29.92 -12.50 -10.59
C ALA A 481 -29.69 -11.04 -10.20
N ILE A 482 -28.93 -10.29 -11.00
CA ILE A 482 -28.61 -8.89 -10.75
C ILE A 482 -29.05 -8.06 -11.95
N GLU A 483 -29.81 -6.99 -11.67
CA GLU A 483 -30.28 -6.03 -12.66
C GLU A 483 -29.44 -4.76 -12.60
N PHE A 484 -28.87 -4.40 -13.75
CA PHE A 484 -28.14 -3.16 -13.94
C PHE A 484 -28.90 -2.18 -14.84
N ASP A 485 -28.53 -0.91 -14.75
CA ASP A 485 -28.96 0.14 -15.66
C ASP A 485 -28.73 -0.24 -17.13
N GLY A 486 -29.66 0.17 -18.00
CA GLY A 486 -29.61 -0.13 -19.43
C GLY A 486 -30.12 -1.51 -19.81
N ASN A 487 -31.04 -2.10 -19.03
CA ASN A 487 -31.64 -3.42 -19.25
C ASN A 487 -30.62 -4.57 -19.29
N VAL A 488 -29.48 -4.42 -18.59
CA VAL A 488 -28.45 -5.45 -18.51
C VAL A 488 -28.74 -6.33 -17.30
N ASN A 489 -29.29 -7.52 -17.55
CA ASN A 489 -29.56 -8.50 -16.51
C ASN A 489 -28.52 -9.63 -16.56
N ILE A 490 -27.94 -9.95 -15.42
CA ILE A 490 -27.06 -11.11 -15.27
C ILE A 490 -27.70 -12.13 -14.33
N ALA A 491 -27.49 -13.40 -14.62
CA ALA A 491 -27.92 -14.49 -13.75
C ALA A 491 -26.87 -15.60 -13.75
N PHE A 492 -26.51 -16.07 -12.57
CA PHE A 492 -25.50 -17.09 -12.37
C PHE A 492 -25.85 -18.00 -11.19
N SER A 493 -25.47 -19.27 -11.27
CA SER A 493 -25.63 -20.25 -10.19
C SER A 493 -24.28 -20.61 -9.57
N CYS A 494 -24.22 -20.70 -8.24
CA CYS A 494 -23.00 -21.09 -7.52
C CYS A 494 -22.77 -22.59 -7.64
N VAL A 495 -21.53 -23.03 -7.90
CA VAL A 495 -21.18 -24.45 -8.00
C VAL A 495 -20.62 -24.98 -6.68
N THR A 496 -19.77 -24.21 -5.97
CA THR A 496 -19.06 -24.68 -4.77
C THR A 496 -19.43 -23.94 -3.49
N ALA A 497 -19.73 -22.64 -3.54
CA ALA A 497 -20.22 -21.88 -2.39
C ALA A 497 -21.75 -21.79 -2.37
N ASP A 498 -22.30 -21.50 -1.18
CA ASP A 498 -23.71 -21.17 -1.06
C ASP A 498 -23.98 -19.78 -1.67
N CYS A 499 -25.12 -19.63 -2.36
CA CYS A 499 -25.61 -18.35 -2.88
C CYS A 499 -25.75 -17.31 -1.77
N LYS A 500 -25.97 -17.77 -0.53
CA LYS A 500 -26.02 -16.92 0.67
C LYS A 500 -24.75 -16.11 0.89
N ILE A 501 -23.59 -16.73 0.71
CA ILE A 501 -22.30 -16.06 0.92
C ILE A 501 -22.15 -14.93 -0.09
N VAL A 502 -22.47 -15.20 -1.36
CA VAL A 502 -22.40 -14.21 -2.44
C VAL A 502 -23.38 -13.07 -2.22
N HIS A 503 -24.61 -13.39 -1.81
CA HIS A 503 -25.62 -12.42 -1.43
C HIS A 503 -25.14 -11.49 -0.30
N GLU A 504 -24.56 -12.08 0.75
CA GLU A 504 -24.01 -11.34 1.89
C GLU A 504 -22.84 -10.46 1.48
N PHE A 505 -21.93 -10.94 0.62
CA PHE A 505 -20.81 -10.14 0.13
C PHE A 505 -21.27 -8.91 -0.66
N ILE A 506 -22.26 -9.06 -1.54
CA ILE A 506 -22.82 -7.94 -2.30
C ILE A 506 -23.51 -6.95 -1.35
N GLY A 507 -24.40 -7.44 -0.49
CA GLY A 507 -25.13 -6.61 0.48
C GLY A 507 -24.20 -5.90 1.47
N GLY A 508 -23.16 -6.60 1.94
CA GLY A 508 -22.14 -6.09 2.83
C GLY A 508 -21.28 -5.00 2.18
N TYR A 509 -20.81 -5.17 0.94
CA TYR A 509 -20.08 -4.11 0.26
C TYR A 509 -20.93 -2.87 -0.01
N ILE A 510 -22.22 -3.04 -0.34
CA ILE A 510 -23.16 -1.92 -0.46
C ILE A 510 -23.30 -1.23 0.90
N PHE A 511 -23.53 -1.99 1.99
CA PHE A 511 -23.61 -1.45 3.34
C PHE A 511 -22.37 -0.62 3.70
N MET A 512 -21.17 -1.17 3.46
CA MET A 512 -19.91 -0.46 3.69
C MET A 512 -19.83 0.83 2.88
N SER A 513 -20.29 0.85 1.62
CA SER A 513 -20.29 2.06 0.78
C SER A 513 -21.29 3.13 1.22
N THR A 514 -22.34 2.77 1.96
CA THR A 514 -23.31 3.73 2.50
C THR A 514 -22.79 4.47 3.74
N ARG A 515 -21.69 4.00 4.34
CA ARG A 515 -21.06 4.72 5.45
C ARG A 515 -20.39 5.98 4.93
N SER A 516 -20.98 7.14 5.25
CA SER A 516 -20.32 8.44 5.04
C SER A 516 -19.22 8.67 6.09
N HIS A 517 -18.23 9.49 5.76
CA HIS A 517 -17.17 9.92 6.69
C HIS A 517 -17.68 10.69 7.92
N GLU A 518 -18.94 11.16 7.91
CA GLU A 518 -19.50 12.08 8.91
C GLU A 518 -20.59 11.45 9.80
N GLN A 519 -21.05 10.23 9.51
CA GLN A 519 -22.14 9.61 10.27
C GLN A 519 -21.64 8.97 11.57
N SER A 520 -22.50 9.07 12.58
CA SER A 520 -22.34 8.57 13.94
C SER A 520 -21.63 7.21 14.02
N ASP A 521 -20.81 7.03 15.06
CA ASP A 521 -20.12 5.77 15.34
C ASP A 521 -21.06 4.57 15.53
N THR A 522 -22.37 4.80 15.66
CA THR A 522 -23.40 3.76 15.78
C THR A 522 -23.65 3.04 14.45
N LEU A 523 -23.47 1.72 14.47
CA LEU A 523 -23.74 0.84 13.34
C LEU A 523 -25.25 0.71 13.10
N ASN A 524 -25.70 0.84 11.85
CA ASN A 524 -27.09 0.58 11.49
C ASN A 524 -27.29 -0.92 11.21
N GLU A 525 -27.44 -1.70 12.28
CA GLU A 525 -27.61 -3.15 12.23
C GLU A 525 -28.86 -3.56 11.42
N GLU A 526 -29.95 -2.81 11.53
CA GLU A 526 -31.19 -3.09 10.80
C GLU A 526 -30.98 -3.00 9.28
N LEU A 527 -30.26 -1.98 8.81
CA LEU A 527 -29.92 -1.85 7.39
C LEU A 527 -29.00 -3.00 6.93
N PHE A 528 -28.01 -3.36 7.74
CA PHE A 528 -27.13 -4.50 7.42
C PHE A 528 -27.93 -5.80 7.26
N HIS A 529 -28.84 -6.10 8.20
CA HIS A 529 -29.70 -7.28 8.12
C HIS A 529 -30.70 -7.22 6.96
N LYS A 530 -31.21 -6.04 6.58
CA LYS A 530 -32.03 -5.89 5.36
C LYS A 530 -31.25 -6.20 4.07
N LEU A 531 -29.97 -5.84 4.02
CA LEU A 531 -29.12 -6.05 2.84
C LEU A 531 -28.54 -7.47 2.77
N THR A 532 -28.47 -8.20 3.89
CA THR A 532 -27.77 -9.50 3.97
C THR A 532 -28.65 -10.68 4.38
N GLY A 533 -29.76 -10.44 5.09
CA GLY A 533 -30.59 -11.48 5.69
C GLY A 533 -31.54 -12.19 4.71
N GLY A 534 -31.67 -11.69 3.49
CA GLY A 534 -32.70 -12.12 2.55
C GLY A 534 -34.12 -11.78 3.05
N HIS A 535 -35.00 -11.35 2.16
CA HIS A 535 -36.43 -11.36 2.49
C HIS A 535 -36.89 -12.82 2.48
N GLU A 536 -36.80 -13.52 3.62
CA GLU A 536 -37.64 -14.69 3.83
C GLU A 536 -39.08 -14.16 3.82
N ALA A 537 -39.80 -14.39 2.72
CA ALA A 537 -41.23 -14.19 2.70
C ALA A 537 -41.81 -15.06 3.83
N LEU A 538 -42.38 -14.40 4.84
CA LEU A 538 -43.16 -15.01 5.91
C LEU A 538 -44.25 -15.92 5.36
#